data_AF-A0A2V5UMA3-F1
#
_entry.id   AF-A0A2V5UMA3-F1
#
_cell.length_a   1.000
_cell.length_b   1.000
_cell.length_c   1.000
_cell.angle_alpha   90.00
_cell.angle_beta   90.00
_cell.angle_gamma   90.00
#
_symmetry.space_group_name_H-M   'P 1'
#
loop_
_entity.id
_entity.type
_entity.pdbx_description
1 polymer ?
#
loop_
_entity_poly.entity_id
_entity_poly.type
_entity_poly.pdbx_seq_one_letter_code
_entity_poly.pdbx_strand_id
1 'polypeptide(L)'
;ALGIVEGKKAKLEFVSGIVVSGKVEKILRRDGKLLLITFSNCSAKYGDGVLFDPDWGTYDMAVGERISSVFNGAADNDAYNQVALVPKERTIKVPSDAKRKRLENLYAQVRKIRESKAGYERLGEIWETQQAEHPEDWLLSMEIFEILDTTDQQPELKARIEKFLNEKKAKTKDLSTLVSWGFRLVEYHKKPEYQAALHASPK
;
A
#
# COMPACT_ATOMS: atom_id res chain seq x y z
N ALA A 1 23.44 -33.47 5.30
CA ALA A 1 23.60 -32.14 5.94
C ALA A 1 24.28 -31.21 4.94
N LEU A 2 23.78 -29.98 4.74
CA LEU A 2 24.23 -29.02 3.71
C LEU A 2 25.66 -28.46 3.90
N GLY A 3 26.50 -29.07 4.75
CA GLY A 3 27.91 -28.67 4.92
C GLY A 3 28.14 -27.27 5.51
N ILE A 4 27.09 -26.59 6.00
CA ILE A 4 27.18 -25.25 6.59
C ILE A 4 27.77 -25.38 8.00
N VAL A 5 29.01 -24.90 8.17
CA VAL A 5 29.76 -24.98 9.42
C VAL A 5 30.42 -23.64 9.67
N GLU A 6 30.34 -23.15 10.91
CA GLU A 6 31.03 -21.93 11.33
C GLU A 6 32.53 -21.99 11.03
N GLY A 7 33.10 -20.87 10.61
CA GLY A 7 34.49 -20.72 10.20
C GLY A 7 34.80 -21.23 8.78
N LYS A 8 33.89 -21.93 8.11
CA LYS A 8 34.12 -22.49 6.76
C LYS A 8 33.40 -21.68 5.67
N LYS A 9 33.93 -21.78 4.45
CA LYS A 9 33.22 -21.29 3.26
C LYS A 9 32.04 -22.20 2.96
N ALA A 10 30.90 -21.60 2.62
CA ALA A 10 29.72 -22.31 2.17
C ALA A 10 29.15 -21.63 0.93
N LYS A 11 28.56 -22.44 0.04
CA LYS A 11 27.81 -22.02 -1.13
C LYS A 11 26.43 -22.65 -1.05
N LEU A 12 25.40 -21.82 -1.10
CA LEU A 12 24.00 -22.19 -1.04
C LEU A 12 23.34 -21.85 -2.37
N GLU A 13 22.73 -22.84 -3.00
CA GLU A 13 21.98 -22.67 -4.23
C GLU A 13 20.51 -22.95 -3.93
N PHE A 14 19.67 -21.94 -4.12
CA PHE A 14 18.23 -22.01 -3.85
C PHE A 14 17.48 -22.42 -5.11
N VAL A 15 16.33 -23.09 -4.93
CA VAL A 15 15.42 -23.46 -6.04
C VAL A 15 14.96 -22.22 -6.84
N SER A 16 14.91 -21.06 -6.19
CA SER A 16 14.63 -19.77 -6.85
C SER A 16 15.71 -19.33 -7.84
N GLY A 17 16.88 -19.98 -7.90
CA GLY A 17 18.03 -19.58 -8.71
C GLY A 17 18.97 -18.59 -8.02
N ILE A 18 18.70 -18.22 -6.76
CA ILE A 18 19.62 -17.40 -5.97
C ILE A 18 20.81 -18.25 -5.49
N VAL A 19 22.01 -17.70 -5.62
CA VAL A 19 23.25 -18.31 -5.14
C VAL A 19 23.89 -17.40 -4.10
N VAL A 20 24.08 -17.92 -2.88
CA VAL A 20 24.77 -17.23 -1.79
C VAL A 20 26.08 -17.94 -1.49
N SER A 21 27.20 -17.21 -1.52
CA SER A 21 28.54 -17.78 -1.31
C SER A 21 29.37 -16.86 -0.43
N GLY A 22 29.90 -17.38 0.68
CA GLY A 22 30.70 -16.62 1.63
C GLY A 22 31.30 -17.49 2.72
N LYS A 23 32.00 -16.88 3.68
CA LYS A 23 32.49 -17.58 4.88
C LYS A 23 31.44 -17.45 5.98
N VAL A 24 31.01 -18.58 6.55
CA VAL A 24 30.06 -18.61 7.66
C VAL A 24 30.77 -18.15 8.93
N GLU A 25 30.33 -17.05 9.52
CA GLU A 25 30.87 -16.55 10.79
C GLU A 25 30.05 -17.03 11.98
N LYS A 26 28.72 -17.08 11.85
CA LYS A 26 27.83 -17.44 12.95
C LYS A 26 26.57 -18.13 12.46
N ILE A 27 26.11 -19.13 13.20
CA ILE A 27 24.85 -19.82 12.98
C ILE A 27 24.00 -19.66 14.24
N LEU A 28 22.92 -18.86 14.14
CA LEU A 28 21.99 -18.70 15.25
C LEU A 28 20.93 -19.81 15.22
N ARG A 29 20.84 -20.55 16.32
CA ARG A 29 19.76 -21.52 16.57
C ARG A 29 18.99 -21.18 17.83
N ARG A 30 17.69 -21.42 17.82
CA ARG A 30 16.82 -21.39 18.99
C ARG A 30 15.91 -22.61 18.96
N ASP A 31 15.82 -23.34 20.07
CA ASP A 31 15.00 -24.56 20.19
C ASP A 31 15.27 -25.58 19.07
N GLY A 32 16.54 -25.73 18.69
CA GLY A 32 16.99 -26.61 17.60
C GLY A 32 16.70 -26.11 16.18
N LYS A 33 15.97 -25.01 16.02
CA LYS A 33 15.64 -24.41 14.71
C LYS A 33 16.71 -23.42 14.28
N LEU A 34 17.13 -23.50 13.02
CA LEU A 34 18.03 -22.55 12.37
C LEU A 34 17.28 -21.25 12.05
N LEU A 35 17.75 -20.12 12.57
CA LEU A 35 17.11 -18.81 12.41
C LEU A 35 17.90 -17.85 11.54
N LEU A 36 19.23 -17.87 11.64
CA LEU A 36 20.11 -16.90 10.97
C LEU A 36 21.44 -17.56 10.65
N ILE A 37 21.99 -17.25 9.48
CA ILE A 37 23.39 -17.53 9.15
C ILE A 37 24.05 -16.21 8.78
N THR A 38 25.09 -15.85 9.53
CA THR A 38 25.91 -14.66 9.28
C THR A 38 27.11 -15.05 8.42
N PHE A 39 27.32 -14.33 7.32
CA PHE A 39 28.44 -14.52 6.41
C PHE A 39 29.35 -13.29 6.35
N SER A 40 30.66 -13.51 6.27
CA SER A 40 31.66 -12.52 5.86
C SER A 40 32.13 -12.80 4.43
N ASN A 41 32.64 -11.76 3.76
CA ASN A 41 33.10 -11.83 2.37
C ASN A 41 32.07 -12.57 1.49
N CYS A 42 30.83 -12.12 1.58
CA CYS A 42 29.66 -12.83 1.04
C CYS A 42 29.20 -12.19 -0.26
N SER A 43 28.81 -13.02 -1.21
CA SER A 43 28.12 -12.60 -2.42
C SER A 43 26.78 -13.30 -2.53
N ALA A 44 25.75 -12.57 -2.93
CA ALA A 44 24.44 -13.13 -3.29
C ALA A 44 24.12 -12.73 -4.73
N LYS A 45 23.73 -13.68 -5.58
CA LYS A 45 23.47 -13.46 -7.00
C LYS A 45 22.19 -14.13 -7.48
N TYR A 46 21.57 -13.58 -8.52
CA TYR A 46 20.47 -14.20 -9.26
C TYR A 46 20.76 -14.07 -10.76
N GLY A 47 21.10 -15.18 -11.41
CA GLY A 47 21.68 -15.15 -12.76
C GLY A 47 22.95 -14.30 -12.80
N ASP A 48 22.99 -13.32 -13.70
CA ASP A 48 24.08 -12.35 -13.82
C ASP A 48 23.95 -11.14 -12.87
N GLY A 49 22.84 -11.02 -12.14
CA GLY A 49 22.58 -9.91 -11.22
C GLY A 49 23.24 -10.09 -9.85
N VAL A 50 23.91 -9.04 -9.36
CA VAL A 50 24.46 -8.98 -8.00
C VAL A 50 23.40 -8.43 -7.04
N LEU A 51 23.00 -9.25 -6.06
CA LEU A 51 22.05 -8.89 -5.01
C LEU A 51 22.75 -8.46 -3.71
N PHE A 52 23.96 -8.97 -3.49
CA PHE A 52 24.83 -8.56 -2.39
C PHE A 52 26.29 -8.71 -2.80
N ASP A 53 27.09 -7.68 -2.55
CA ASP A 53 28.52 -7.66 -2.84
C ASP A 53 29.35 -7.72 -1.53
N PRO A 54 30.48 -8.46 -1.50
CA PRO A 54 31.33 -8.55 -0.32
C PRO A 54 31.75 -7.20 0.28
N ASP A 55 31.93 -6.17 -0.54
CA ASP A 55 32.36 -4.85 -0.10
C ASP A 55 31.28 -4.11 0.71
N TRP A 56 30.03 -4.59 0.69
CA TRP A 56 28.94 -4.04 1.49
C TRP A 56 28.96 -4.52 2.95
N GLY A 57 29.82 -5.49 3.27
CA GLY A 57 30.10 -5.92 4.62
C GLY A 57 29.51 -7.30 4.96
N THR A 58 29.05 -7.44 6.19
CA THR A 58 28.52 -8.72 6.71
C THR A 58 27.10 -8.96 6.20
N TYR A 59 26.84 -10.17 5.73
CA TYR A 59 25.53 -10.58 5.23
C TYR A 59 24.83 -11.51 6.22
N ASP A 60 23.71 -11.05 6.77
CA ASP A 60 22.85 -11.86 7.64
C ASP A 60 21.70 -12.47 6.84
N MET A 61 21.76 -13.79 6.64
CA MET A 61 20.74 -14.55 5.93
C MET A 61 19.73 -15.13 6.92
N ALA A 62 18.55 -14.52 7.01
CA ALA A 62 17.45 -15.06 7.81
C ALA A 62 16.96 -16.39 7.21
N VAL A 63 16.80 -17.40 8.07
CA VAL A 63 16.34 -18.74 7.71
C VAL A 63 14.97 -18.97 8.32
N GLY A 64 13.96 -19.11 7.47
CA GLY A 64 12.58 -19.34 7.88
C GLY A 64 11.76 -19.93 6.74
N GLU A 65 10.77 -20.75 7.09
CA GLU A 65 9.98 -21.54 6.14
C GLU A 65 8.90 -20.71 5.42
N ARG A 66 8.45 -19.59 6.01
CA ARG A 66 7.34 -18.81 5.46
C ARG A 66 7.38 -17.36 5.92
N ILE A 67 7.59 -16.44 4.99
CA ILE A 67 7.22 -15.03 5.17
C ILE A 67 5.79 -14.91 4.63
N SER A 68 4.79 -14.84 5.53
CA SER A 68 3.38 -14.82 5.13
C SER A 68 2.96 -13.50 4.49
N SER A 69 3.65 -12.40 4.78
CA SER A 69 3.53 -11.10 4.11
C SER A 69 4.69 -10.19 4.52
N VAL A 70 5.07 -9.26 3.64
CA VAL A 70 5.90 -8.09 3.98
C VAL A 70 5.02 -6.88 3.72
N PHE A 71 4.63 -6.18 4.78
CA PHE A 71 3.90 -4.93 4.67
C PHE A 71 4.92 -3.80 4.72
N ASN A 72 4.96 -2.93 3.71
CA ASN A 72 5.84 -1.76 3.66
C ASN A 72 5.31 -0.63 4.56
N GLY A 73 4.90 -0.97 5.78
CA GLY A 73 4.52 -0.01 6.82
C GLY A 73 5.53 -0.05 7.95
N ALA A 74 5.65 1.05 8.71
CA ALA A 74 6.40 1.03 9.95
C ALA A 74 5.82 -0.04 10.89
N ALA A 75 6.69 -0.78 11.58
CA ALA A 75 6.28 -1.80 12.53
C ALA A 75 5.45 -1.23 13.71
N ASP A 76 5.57 0.08 13.94
CA ASP A 76 4.78 0.87 14.88
C ASP A 76 4.40 2.17 14.16
N ASN A 77 3.14 2.31 13.75
CA ASN A 77 2.68 3.46 12.97
C ASN A 77 2.57 4.73 13.85
N ASP A 78 2.36 4.56 15.16
CA ASP A 78 2.09 5.64 16.10
C ASP A 78 3.39 6.26 16.63
N ALA A 79 4.48 5.48 16.73
CA ALA A 79 5.78 5.97 17.20
C ALA A 79 6.72 6.45 16.08
N TYR A 80 6.37 6.23 14.82
CA TYR A 80 7.35 6.26 13.73
C TYR A 80 7.07 7.39 12.72
N ASN A 81 7.62 8.56 13.01
CA ASN A 81 7.76 9.66 12.04
C ASN A 81 8.90 9.36 11.05
N GLN A 82 8.63 8.59 10.00
CA GLN A 82 9.58 8.48 8.89
C GLN A 82 9.56 9.80 8.12
N VAL A 83 10.66 10.56 8.15
CA VAL A 83 10.96 11.50 7.06
C VAL A 83 10.98 10.63 5.81
N ALA A 84 9.94 10.75 4.98
CA ALA A 84 9.79 9.94 3.79
C ALA A 84 11.10 9.98 3.00
N LEU A 85 11.72 8.81 2.79
CA LEU A 85 12.81 8.67 1.82
C LEU A 85 12.20 8.97 0.45
N VAL A 86 12.27 10.24 0.03
CA VAL A 86 11.85 10.66 -1.30
C VAL A 86 12.73 9.90 -2.28
N PRO A 87 12.17 8.96 -3.06
CA PRO A 87 12.96 8.20 -4.02
C PRO A 87 13.67 9.18 -4.96
N LYS A 88 14.98 9.01 -5.15
CA LYS A 88 15.73 9.81 -6.15
C LYS A 88 15.19 9.57 -7.56
N GLU A 89 14.64 8.38 -7.81
CA GLU A 89 13.90 8.04 -9.00
C GLU A 89 12.52 8.71 -8.97
N ARG A 90 12.36 9.76 -9.75
CA ARG A 90 11.05 10.33 -10.01
C ARG A 90 10.25 9.31 -10.79
N THR A 91 9.11 8.91 -10.26
CA THR A 91 8.08 8.18 -11.02
C THR A 91 7.92 8.87 -12.37
N ILE A 92 8.03 8.12 -13.46
CA ILE A 92 7.83 8.66 -14.81
C ILE A 92 6.42 9.24 -14.84
N LYS A 93 6.33 10.57 -14.74
CA LYS A 93 5.05 11.27 -14.82
C LYS A 93 4.63 11.20 -16.27
N VAL A 94 3.71 10.28 -16.58
CA VAL A 94 3.04 10.24 -17.88
C VAL A 94 2.47 11.64 -18.13
N PRO A 95 2.71 12.25 -19.31
CA PRO A 95 2.17 13.56 -19.63
C PRO A 95 0.66 13.58 -19.41
N SER A 96 0.17 14.55 -18.65
CA SER A 96 -1.26 14.67 -18.40
C SER A 96 -1.96 15.10 -19.67
N ASP A 97 -2.73 14.19 -20.27
CA ASP A 97 -3.64 14.50 -21.36
C ASP A 97 -4.83 15.35 -20.88
N ALA A 98 -5.57 15.94 -21.82
CA ALA A 98 -6.69 16.83 -21.51
C ALA A 98 -7.80 16.11 -20.73
N LYS A 99 -8.02 14.81 -20.98
CA LYS A 99 -9.03 14.01 -20.29
C LYS A 99 -8.66 13.84 -18.82
N ARG A 100 -7.40 13.49 -18.53
CA ARG A 100 -6.89 13.36 -17.17
C ARG A 100 -6.94 14.68 -16.41
N LYS A 101 -6.60 15.80 -17.03
CA LYS A 101 -6.73 17.13 -16.38
C LYS A 101 -8.16 17.46 -15.97
N ARG A 102 -9.15 17.09 -16.80
CA ARG A 102 -10.57 17.29 -16.45
C ARG A 102 -10.97 16.45 -15.25
N LEU A 103 -10.59 15.18 -15.20
CA LEU A 103 -10.83 14.32 -14.04
C LEU A 103 -10.17 14.88 -12.78
N GLU A 104 -8.88 15.25 -12.86
CA GLU A 104 -8.13 15.84 -11.73
C GLU A 104 -8.79 17.13 -11.21
N ASN A 105 -9.38 17.94 -12.09
CA ASN A 105 -10.15 19.11 -11.70
C ASN A 105 -11.46 18.76 -10.96
N LEU A 106 -12.13 17.66 -11.33
CA LEU A 106 -13.32 17.19 -10.58
C LEU A 106 -12.92 16.74 -9.16
N TYR A 107 -11.81 15.99 -9.03
CA TYR A 107 -11.25 15.62 -7.71
C TYR A 107 -10.90 16.86 -6.87
N ALA A 108 -10.26 17.87 -7.47
CA ALA A 108 -9.92 19.11 -6.78
C ALA A 108 -11.17 19.84 -6.24
N GLN A 109 -12.27 19.82 -6.97
CA GLN A 109 -13.54 20.40 -6.52
C GLN A 109 -14.14 19.64 -5.34
N VAL A 110 -14.20 18.31 -5.40
CA VAL A 110 -14.71 17.48 -4.29
C VAL A 110 -13.84 17.66 -3.04
N ARG A 111 -12.52 17.69 -3.20
CA ARG A 111 -11.58 17.98 -2.11
C ARG A 111 -11.86 19.35 -1.48
N LYS A 112 -12.07 20.39 -2.27
CA LYS A 112 -12.40 21.73 -1.78
C LYS A 112 -13.72 21.73 -0.97
N ILE A 113 -14.74 21.02 -1.43
CA ILE A 113 -16.01 20.86 -0.69
C ILE A 113 -15.76 20.14 0.66
N ARG A 114 -14.97 19.07 0.65
CA ARG A 114 -14.58 18.33 1.86
C ARG A 114 -13.87 19.21 2.89
N GLU A 115 -12.84 19.95 2.46
CA GLU A 115 -12.01 20.76 3.34
C GLU A 115 -12.76 22.01 3.86
N SER A 116 -13.54 22.67 3.00
CA SER A 116 -14.31 23.85 3.39
C SER A 116 -15.60 23.53 4.15
N LYS A 117 -16.07 22.28 4.10
CA LYS A 117 -17.36 21.83 4.65
C LYS A 117 -18.55 22.65 4.14
N ALA A 118 -18.48 23.09 2.89
CA ALA A 118 -19.48 23.92 2.24
C ALA A 118 -19.59 23.58 0.74
N GLY A 119 -20.71 23.93 0.12
CA GLY A 119 -20.94 23.71 -1.31
C GLY A 119 -21.42 22.30 -1.67
N TYR A 120 -22.06 21.60 -0.74
CA TYR A 120 -22.52 20.21 -0.94
C TYR A 120 -23.51 20.08 -2.10
N GLU A 121 -24.32 21.10 -2.36
CA GLU A 121 -25.27 21.15 -3.47
C GLU A 121 -24.62 20.92 -4.85
N ARG A 122 -23.31 21.16 -4.96
CA ARG A 122 -22.54 20.95 -6.19
C ARG A 122 -22.11 19.50 -6.41
N LEU A 123 -22.25 18.62 -5.43
CA LEU A 123 -21.82 17.22 -5.56
C LEU A 123 -22.60 16.48 -6.65
N GLY A 124 -23.88 16.83 -6.84
CA GLY A 124 -24.70 16.28 -7.93
C GLY A 124 -24.15 16.62 -9.32
N GLU A 125 -23.90 17.91 -9.60
CA GLU A 125 -23.34 18.33 -10.91
C GLU A 125 -21.97 17.71 -11.19
N ILE A 126 -21.11 17.61 -10.16
CA ILE A 126 -19.79 17.01 -10.26
C ILE A 126 -19.90 15.53 -10.61
N TRP A 127 -20.81 14.81 -9.95
CA TRP A 127 -21.00 13.40 -10.20
C TRP A 127 -21.56 13.12 -11.60
N GLU A 128 -22.56 13.89 -12.06
CA GLU A 128 -23.08 13.77 -13.43
C GLU A 128 -21.98 14.04 -14.48
N THR A 129 -21.13 15.04 -14.24
CA THR A 129 -19.98 15.35 -15.12
C THR A 129 -18.97 14.19 -15.15
N GLN A 130 -18.66 13.62 -13.98
CA GLN A 130 -17.80 12.43 -13.89
C GLN A 130 -18.40 11.25 -14.64
N GLN A 131 -19.71 10.99 -14.52
CA GLN A 131 -20.36 9.87 -15.21
C GLN A 131 -20.35 10.05 -16.74
N ALA A 132 -20.52 11.27 -17.23
CA ALA A 132 -20.49 11.57 -18.66
C ALA A 132 -19.07 11.45 -19.27
N GLU A 133 -18.05 11.99 -18.61
CA GLU A 133 -16.70 12.09 -19.19
C GLU A 133 -15.75 10.95 -18.76
N HIS A 134 -16.00 10.38 -17.57
CA HIS A 134 -15.14 9.42 -16.88
C HIS A 134 -15.93 8.27 -16.26
N PRO A 135 -16.78 7.55 -17.02
CA PRO A 135 -17.71 6.54 -16.46
C PRO A 135 -17.03 5.38 -15.76
N GLU A 136 -15.73 5.14 -15.98
CA GLU A 136 -14.98 4.07 -15.31
C GLU A 136 -14.31 4.51 -13.99
N ASP A 137 -14.35 5.81 -13.65
CA ASP A 137 -13.79 6.31 -12.41
C ASP A 137 -14.74 6.06 -11.23
N TRP A 138 -14.54 4.95 -10.54
CA TRP A 138 -15.33 4.59 -9.36
C TRP A 138 -14.87 5.34 -8.10
N LEU A 139 -13.63 5.81 -8.07
CA LEU A 139 -13.02 6.35 -6.85
C LEU A 139 -13.58 7.73 -6.51
N LEU A 140 -13.80 8.61 -7.49
CA LEU A 140 -14.44 9.91 -7.23
C LEU A 140 -15.88 9.73 -6.74
N SER A 141 -16.60 8.75 -7.29
CA SER A 141 -17.92 8.35 -6.79
C SER A 141 -17.86 7.91 -5.31
N MET A 142 -16.85 7.13 -4.91
CA MET A 142 -16.65 6.73 -3.51
C MET A 142 -16.36 7.92 -2.59
N GLU A 143 -15.55 8.89 -3.04
CA GLU A 143 -15.30 10.12 -2.26
C GLU A 143 -16.55 10.95 -2.04
N ILE A 144 -17.39 11.10 -3.07
CA ILE A 144 -18.67 11.80 -2.94
C ILE A 144 -19.60 11.03 -2.01
N PHE A 145 -19.66 9.70 -2.13
CA PHE A 145 -20.45 8.86 -1.23
C PHE A 145 -20.06 9.05 0.24
N GLU A 146 -18.76 9.04 0.57
CA GLU A 146 -18.26 9.28 1.92
C GLU A 146 -18.72 10.64 2.48
N ILE A 147 -18.64 11.71 1.67
CA ILE A 147 -19.07 13.05 2.08
C ILE A 147 -20.58 13.05 2.37
N LEU A 148 -21.39 12.50 1.47
CA LEU A 148 -22.85 12.46 1.64
C LEU A 148 -23.26 11.58 2.84
N ASP A 149 -22.55 10.49 3.07
CA ASP A 149 -22.76 9.60 4.20
C ASP A 149 -22.37 10.23 5.55
N THR A 150 -21.36 11.10 5.57
CA THR A 150 -20.91 11.80 6.78
C THR A 150 -21.79 13.01 7.11
N THR A 151 -22.34 13.67 6.10
CA THR A 151 -23.07 14.94 6.24
C THR A 151 -24.58 14.79 6.23
N ASP A 152 -25.07 13.58 5.94
CA ASP A 152 -26.48 13.24 5.70
C ASP A 152 -27.18 14.18 4.70
N GLN A 153 -26.42 14.69 3.73
CA GLN A 153 -26.93 15.55 2.64
C GLN A 153 -27.36 14.70 1.44
N GLN A 154 -28.34 15.18 0.67
CA GLN A 154 -28.76 14.62 -0.63
C GLN A 154 -28.89 13.06 -0.63
N PRO A 155 -29.80 12.48 0.18
CA PRO A 155 -29.93 11.03 0.33
C PRO A 155 -30.23 10.30 -0.99
N GLU A 156 -30.96 10.94 -1.90
CA GLU A 156 -31.24 10.38 -3.22
C GLU A 156 -29.98 10.25 -4.08
N LEU A 157 -29.10 11.25 -4.07
CA LEU A 157 -27.82 11.20 -4.78
C LEU A 157 -26.93 10.11 -4.19
N LYS A 158 -26.86 10.01 -2.87
CA LYS A 158 -26.12 8.96 -2.16
C LYS A 158 -26.58 7.56 -2.62
N ALA A 159 -27.89 7.31 -2.67
CA ALA A 159 -28.44 6.03 -3.11
C ALA A 159 -28.11 5.72 -4.58
N ARG A 160 -28.14 6.73 -5.47
CA ARG A 160 -27.72 6.57 -6.88
C ARG A 160 -26.25 6.20 -7.01
N ILE A 161 -25.38 6.86 -6.23
CA ILE A 161 -23.94 6.57 -6.21
C ILE A 161 -23.66 5.18 -5.64
N GLU A 162 -24.34 4.81 -4.56
CA GLU A 162 -24.22 3.47 -3.96
C GLU A 162 -24.59 2.37 -4.96
N LYS A 163 -25.68 2.55 -5.71
CA LYS A 163 -26.07 1.63 -6.78
C LYS A 163 -24.97 1.53 -7.83
N PHE A 164 -24.46 2.64 -8.32
CA PHE A 164 -23.36 2.67 -9.30
C PHE A 164 -22.10 1.95 -8.80
N LEU A 165 -21.70 2.19 -7.55
CA LEU A 165 -20.54 1.53 -6.93
C LEU A 165 -20.74 0.02 -6.83
N ASN A 166 -21.94 -0.44 -6.46
CA ASN A 166 -22.28 -1.85 -6.45
C ASN A 166 -22.29 -2.49 -7.85
N GLU A 167 -22.70 -1.75 -8.89
CA GLU A 167 -22.57 -2.19 -10.29
C GLU A 167 -21.09 -2.30 -10.71
N LYS A 168 -20.24 -1.34 -10.33
CA LYS A 168 -18.78 -1.40 -10.58
C LYS A 168 -18.11 -2.56 -9.86
N LYS A 169 -18.51 -2.81 -8.61
CA LYS A 169 -18.08 -3.94 -7.79
C LYS A 169 -18.26 -5.28 -8.50
N ALA A 170 -19.31 -5.43 -9.31
CA ALA A 170 -19.62 -6.66 -10.04
C ALA A 170 -18.78 -6.89 -11.30
N LYS A 171 -18.05 -5.88 -11.80
CA LYS A 171 -17.29 -5.98 -13.07
C LYS A 171 -16.03 -6.83 -12.97
N THR A 172 -15.25 -6.67 -11.89
CA THR A 172 -13.96 -7.39 -11.71
C THR A 172 -13.74 -7.74 -10.24
N LYS A 173 -12.90 -8.75 -9.99
CA LYS A 173 -12.51 -9.16 -8.63
C LYS A 173 -11.78 -8.04 -7.87
N ASP A 174 -10.96 -7.26 -8.57
CA ASP A 174 -10.20 -6.15 -7.98
C ASP A 174 -11.13 -5.02 -7.56
N LEU A 175 -12.05 -4.60 -8.44
CA LEU A 175 -13.07 -3.60 -8.09
C LEU A 175 -13.97 -4.11 -6.97
N SER A 176 -14.31 -5.40 -6.96
CA SER A 176 -15.09 -6.01 -5.89
C SER A 176 -14.45 -5.80 -4.52
N THR A 177 -13.14 -6.02 -4.46
CA THR A 177 -12.34 -5.86 -3.24
C THR A 177 -12.24 -4.39 -2.84
N LEU A 178 -11.82 -3.52 -3.76
CA LEU A 178 -11.55 -2.10 -3.47
C LEU A 178 -12.81 -1.33 -3.09
N VAL A 179 -13.91 -1.52 -3.82
CA VAL A 179 -15.18 -0.85 -3.52
C VAL A 179 -15.74 -1.34 -2.18
N SER A 180 -15.65 -2.66 -1.89
CA SER A 180 -16.10 -3.20 -0.59
C SER A 180 -15.27 -2.66 0.57
N TRP A 181 -13.97 -2.47 0.38
CA TRP A 181 -13.11 -1.85 1.40
C TRP A 181 -13.46 -0.38 1.59
N GLY A 182 -13.79 0.36 0.53
CA GLY A 182 -14.29 1.73 0.64
C GLY A 182 -15.54 1.82 1.51
N PHE A 183 -16.56 0.99 1.26
CA PHE A 183 -17.76 0.96 2.10
C PHE A 183 -17.45 0.61 3.56
N ARG A 184 -16.59 -0.39 3.80
CA ARG A 184 -16.16 -0.76 5.16
C ARG A 184 -15.39 0.36 5.86
N LEU A 185 -14.60 1.14 5.13
CA LEU A 185 -13.86 2.26 5.68
C LEU A 185 -14.81 3.38 6.13
N VAL A 186 -15.84 3.67 5.33
CA VAL A 186 -16.89 4.63 5.69
C VAL A 186 -17.61 4.18 6.98
N GLU A 187 -17.99 2.91 7.08
CA GLU A 187 -18.58 2.36 8.32
C GLU A 187 -17.61 2.41 9.50
N TYR A 188 -16.33 2.09 9.27
CA TYR A 188 -15.29 2.13 10.29
C TYR A 188 -15.11 3.53 10.86
N HIS A 189 -15.13 4.57 10.01
CA HIS A 189 -15.05 5.96 10.44
C HIS A 189 -16.21 6.37 11.35
N LYS A 190 -17.37 5.69 11.32
CA LYS A 190 -18.49 5.98 12.24
C LYS A 190 -18.33 5.37 13.63
N LYS A 191 -17.37 4.46 13.85
CA LYS A 191 -17.22 3.79 15.15
C LYS A 191 -16.84 4.80 16.25
N PRO A 192 -17.50 4.77 17.42
CA PRO A 192 -17.22 5.71 18.52
C PRO A 192 -15.75 5.74 18.95
N GLU A 193 -15.10 4.58 18.98
CA GLU A 193 -13.68 4.42 19.33
C GLU A 193 -12.75 5.22 18.38
N TYR A 194 -13.05 5.22 17.08
CA TYR A 194 -12.28 5.93 16.08
C TYR A 194 -12.52 7.45 16.14
N GLN A 195 -13.77 7.87 16.29
CA GLN A 195 -14.12 9.28 16.47
C GLN A 195 -13.49 9.86 17.74
N ALA A 196 -13.48 9.10 18.84
CA ALA A 196 -12.82 9.49 20.09
C ALA A 196 -11.31 9.70 19.91
N ALA A 197 -10.64 8.82 19.15
CA ALA A 197 -9.21 8.97 18.84
C ALA A 197 -8.92 10.21 17.96
N LEU A 198 -9.75 10.50 16.95
CA LEU A 198 -9.62 11.70 16.12
C LEU A 198 -9.77 13.00 16.91
N HIS A 199 -10.68 13.04 17.90
CA HIS A 199 -10.86 14.20 18.77
C HIS A 199 -9.75 14.38 19.81
N ALA A 200 -9.08 13.28 20.21
CA ALA A 200 -7.98 13.30 21.18
C ALA A 200 -6.62 13.68 20.56
N SER A 201 -6.46 13.53 19.24
CA SER A 201 -5.24 13.89 18.53
C SER A 201 -5.09 15.43 18.40
N PRO A 202 -3.95 16.02 18.80
CA PRO A 202 -3.69 17.44 18.57
C PRO A 202 -3.69 17.76 17.07
N LYS A 203 -4.31 18.88 16.70
CA LYS A 203 -4.27 19.42 15.32
C LYS A 203 -2.92 19.99 14.97
#